data_AF-A0A2V8SXL6-F1
#
_entry.id   AF-A0A2V8SXL6-F1
#
_cell.length_a   1.000
_cell.length_b   1.000
_cell.length_c   1.000
_cell.angle_alpha   90.00
_cell.angle_beta   90.00
_cell.angle_gamma   90.00
#
_symmetry.space_group_name_H-M   'P 1'
#
loop_
_entity.id
_entity.type
_entity.pdbx_description
1 polymer ?
#
loop_
_entity_poly.entity_id
_entity_poly.type
_entity_poly.pdbx_seq_one_letter_code
_entity_poly.pdbx_strand_id
1 'polypeptide(L)'
;MSSPLAIQIKAEVDRSDIHVCHFTVDRPVHDGTAVFYTSEDAKDNDLADKLLKIPGIMKVEINNNLVDVTQGGAEDWRQLGKRVGTAIRAFLNPAPEIPEGERLPPEHVRTRVQQVLDEMINPGVA
;
A
#
# COMPACT_ATOMS: atom_id res chain seq x y z
N MET A 1 20.40 10.00 -10.13
CA MET A 1 19.05 9.91 -10.73
C MET A 1 18.19 9.13 -9.75
N SER A 2 17.43 9.79 -8.88
CA SER A 2 16.49 9.09 -7.98
C SER A 2 15.29 8.66 -8.80
N SER A 3 15.07 7.36 -8.93
CA SER A 3 13.90 6.79 -9.60
C SER A 3 12.61 7.33 -8.95
N PRO A 4 11.55 7.62 -9.74
CA PRO A 4 10.28 8.02 -9.17
C PRO A 4 9.68 6.87 -8.33
N LEU A 5 9.69 7.08 -7.01
CA LEU A 5 8.64 6.67 -6.05
C LEU A 5 8.46 5.18 -5.71
N ALA A 6 9.54 4.39 -5.57
CA ALA A 6 9.41 3.10 -4.90
C ALA A 6 9.12 3.29 -3.39
N ILE A 7 7.87 3.10 -2.98
CA ILE A 7 7.44 3.18 -1.57
C ILE A 7 8.24 2.15 -0.73
N GLN A 8 9.02 2.63 0.23
CA GLN A 8 9.74 1.78 1.17
C GLN A 8 8.85 1.43 2.36
N ILE A 9 8.75 0.14 2.67
CA ILE A 9 8.04 -0.37 3.84
C ILE A 9 8.97 -1.33 4.58
N LYS A 10 9.25 -1.04 5.84
CA LYS A 10 9.96 -1.93 6.76
C LYS A 10 8.93 -2.62 7.65
N ALA A 11 9.00 -3.94 7.76
CA ALA A 11 8.12 -4.72 8.63
C ALA A 11 8.94 -5.43 9.72
N GLU A 12 8.57 -5.25 10.98
CA GLU A 12 9.22 -5.87 12.13
C GLU A 12 8.17 -6.42 13.09
N VAL A 13 8.23 -7.72 13.38
CA VAL A 13 7.39 -8.34 14.42
C VAL A 13 7.83 -7.81 15.78
N ASP A 14 6.88 -7.42 16.61
CA ASP A 14 7.19 -6.93 17.95
C ASP A 14 7.87 -8.03 18.78
N ARG A 15 8.82 -7.62 19.63
CA ARG A 15 9.61 -8.55 20.45
C ARG A 15 8.86 -9.02 21.69
N SER A 16 7.89 -8.24 22.14
CA SER A 16 7.11 -8.49 23.36
C SER A 16 5.78 -9.17 23.03
N ASP A 17 5.22 -8.91 21.85
CA ASP A 17 4.00 -9.53 21.34
C ASP A 17 4.13 -9.98 19.88
N ILE A 18 4.26 -11.30 19.69
CA ILE A 18 4.37 -11.92 18.37
C ILE A 18 3.11 -11.71 17.49
N HIS A 19 1.98 -11.30 18.07
CA HIS A 19 0.76 -10.99 17.33
C HIS A 19 0.77 -9.58 16.77
N VAL A 20 1.79 -8.76 17.06
CA VAL A 20 1.93 -7.39 16.55
C VAL A 20 3.07 -7.33 15.56
N CYS A 21 2.84 -6.63 14.44
CA CYS A 21 3.88 -6.29 13.49
C CYS A 21 3.84 -4.80 13.17
N HIS A 22 5.01 -4.17 13.27
CA HIS A 22 5.25 -2.76 13.00
C HIS A 22 5.59 -2.57 11.52
N PHE A 23 4.81 -1.77 10.81
CA PHE A 23 5.08 -1.38 9.43
C PHE A 23 5.47 0.10 9.39
N THR A 24 6.76 0.38 9.23
CA THR A 24 7.26 1.75 9.04
C THR A 24 7.33 2.07 7.56
N VAL A 25 6.66 3.15 7.15
CA VAL A 25 6.63 3.64 5.78
C VAL A 25 7.51 4.88 5.63
N ASP A 26 8.03 5.12 4.43
CA ASP A 26 8.90 6.28 4.13
C ASP A 26 8.20 7.64 4.12
N ARG A 27 6.87 7.67 4.30
CA ARG A 27 6.05 8.89 4.32
C ARG A 27 4.86 8.75 5.26
N PRO A 28 4.31 9.87 5.76
CA PRO A 28 3.09 9.87 6.56
C PRO A 28 1.92 9.20 5.84
N VAL A 29 1.13 8.44 6.57
CA VAL A 29 -0.13 7.82 6.11
C VAL A 29 -1.35 8.36 6.86
N HIS A 30 -1.15 9.06 7.98
CA HIS A 30 -2.21 9.68 8.78
C HIS A 30 -1.67 10.86 9.59
N ASP A 31 -2.49 11.87 9.84
CA ASP A 31 -2.16 12.97 10.74
C ASP A 31 -2.44 12.57 12.20
N GLY A 32 -1.39 12.45 13.01
CA GLY A 32 -1.50 12.10 14.42
C GLY A 32 -1.60 10.60 14.67
N THR A 33 -2.30 10.22 15.76
CA THR A 33 -2.41 8.84 16.23
C THR A 33 -3.87 8.42 16.26
N ALA A 34 -4.17 7.26 15.66
CA ALA A 34 -5.51 6.68 15.65
C ALA A 34 -5.46 5.16 15.81
N VAL A 35 -6.51 4.60 16.41
CA VAL A 35 -6.63 3.16 16.70
C VAL A 35 -8.00 2.68 16.23
N PHE A 36 -8.02 1.55 15.54
CA PHE A 36 -9.21 0.97 14.94
C PHE A 36 -9.28 -0.53 15.25
N TYR A 37 -10.48 -1.01 15.58
CA TYR A 37 -10.73 -2.43 15.88
C TYR A 37 -11.69 -3.07 14.88
N THR A 38 -12.55 -2.29 14.22
CA THR A 38 -13.50 -2.77 13.22
C THR A 38 -13.54 -1.87 11.98
N SER A 39 -13.98 -2.42 10.85
CA SER A 39 -14.16 -1.64 9.63
C SER A 39 -15.17 -0.50 9.79
N GLU A 40 -16.17 -0.64 10.67
CA GLU A 40 -17.11 0.43 11.00
C GLU A 40 -16.42 1.62 11.68
N ASP A 41 -15.50 1.36 12.60
CA ASP A 41 -14.70 2.41 13.26
C ASP A 41 -13.75 3.11 12.28
N ALA A 42 -13.28 2.35 11.29
CA ALA A 42 -12.31 2.81 10.29
C ALA A 42 -12.94 3.40 9.03
N LYS A 43 -14.27 3.59 8.97
CA LYS A 43 -14.97 4.07 7.77
C LYS A 43 -14.44 5.38 7.18
N ASP A 44 -13.91 6.25 8.05
CA ASP A 44 -13.35 7.56 7.69
C ASP A 44 -11.83 7.51 7.45
N ASN A 45 -11.22 6.31 7.53
CA ASN A 45 -9.80 6.06 7.28
C ASN A 45 -9.63 4.86 6.33
N ASP A 46 -9.49 5.16 5.03
CA ASP A 46 -9.41 4.15 3.95
C ASP A 46 -8.29 3.12 4.17
N LEU A 47 -7.13 3.52 4.69
CA LEU A 47 -6.04 2.59 4.98
C LEU A 47 -6.43 1.60 6.09
N ALA A 48 -6.95 2.10 7.21
CA ALA A 48 -7.36 1.27 8.33
C ALA A 48 -8.52 0.33 7.94
N ASP A 49 -9.51 0.81 7.18
CA ASP A 49 -10.62 0.00 6.69
C ASP A 49 -10.13 -1.14 5.79
N LYS A 50 -9.24 -0.85 4.83
CA LYS A 50 -8.63 -1.86 3.96
C LYS A 50 -7.85 -2.90 4.74
N LEU A 51 -7.09 -2.50 5.76
CA LEU A 51 -6.32 -3.41 6.60
C LEU A 51 -7.23 -4.28 7.47
N LEU A 52 -8.27 -3.73 8.10
CA LEU A 52 -9.19 -4.51 8.93
C LEU A 52 -10.04 -5.50 8.12
N LYS A 53 -10.22 -5.26 6.81
CA LYS A 53 -10.84 -6.22 5.88
C LYS A 53 -9.96 -7.41 5.52
N ILE A 54 -8.68 -7.43 5.89
CA ILE A 54 -7.78 -8.57 5.67
C ILE A 54 -8.10 -9.63 6.74
N PRO A 55 -8.54 -10.85 6.35
CA PRO A 55 -8.77 -11.93 7.31
C PRO A 55 -7.57 -12.16 8.22
N GLY A 56 -7.83 -12.18 9.52
CA GLY A 56 -6.82 -12.39 10.57
C GLY A 56 -6.38 -11.12 11.30
N ILE A 57 -6.67 -9.92 10.78
CA ILE A 57 -6.35 -8.65 11.45
C ILE A 57 -7.47 -8.26 12.42
N MET A 58 -7.10 -7.89 13.65
CA MET A 58 -8.04 -7.50 14.71
C MET A 58 -7.90 -6.04 15.16
N LYS A 59 -6.72 -5.45 14.98
CA LYS A 59 -6.45 -4.07 15.38
C LYS A 59 -5.48 -3.45 14.40
N VAL A 60 -5.73 -2.19 14.08
CA VAL A 60 -4.81 -1.33 13.33
C VAL A 60 -4.59 -0.06 14.15
N GLU A 61 -3.34 0.25 14.43
CA GLU A 61 -2.93 1.50 15.06
C GLU A 61 -2.01 2.26 14.11
N ILE A 62 -2.30 3.52 13.87
CA ILE A 62 -1.54 4.36 12.95
C ILE A 62 -1.00 5.54 13.72
N ASN A 63 0.30 5.75 13.64
CA ASN A 63 0.97 6.92 14.17
C ASN A 63 1.89 7.52 13.09
N ASN A 64 1.42 8.61 12.46
CA ASN A 64 2.11 9.27 11.36
C ASN A 64 2.45 8.32 10.19
N ASN A 65 3.67 7.79 10.15
CA ASN A 65 4.18 6.86 9.13
C ASN A 65 4.38 5.42 9.65
N LEU A 66 4.02 5.16 10.91
CA LEU A 66 4.06 3.85 11.55
C LEU A 66 2.65 3.25 11.56
N VAL A 67 2.52 2.03 11.07
CA VAL A 67 1.27 1.27 11.05
C VAL A 67 1.49 -0.04 11.80
N ASP A 68 0.92 -0.13 12.98
CA ASP A 68 0.96 -1.33 13.82
C ASP A 68 -0.28 -2.16 13.56
N VAL A 69 -0.06 -3.43 13.24
CA VAL A 69 -1.13 -4.37 12.93
C VAL A 69 -1.09 -5.50 13.94
N THR A 70 -2.23 -5.77 14.58
CA THR A 70 -2.40 -6.92 15.47
C THR A 70 -3.21 -8.00 14.78
N GLN A 71 -2.70 -9.23 14.75
CA GLN A 71 -3.44 -10.39 14.29
C GLN A 71 -4.21 -11.07 15.42
N GLY A 72 -5.35 -11.68 15.10
CA GLY A 72 -6.19 -12.45 16.03
C GLY A 72 -5.87 -13.94 16.11
N GLY A 73 -4.96 -14.41 15.26
CA GLY A 73 -4.59 -15.82 15.17
C GLY A 73 -3.07 -15.99 15.12
N ALA A 74 -2.64 -17.17 14.66
CA ALA A 74 -1.23 -17.52 14.53
C ALA A 74 -0.82 -17.66 13.05
N GLU A 75 -1.31 -16.78 12.17
CA GLU A 75 -0.85 -16.74 10.78
C GLU A 75 0.62 -16.26 10.74
N ASP A 76 1.42 -16.84 9.84
CA ASP A 76 2.80 -16.46 9.67
C ASP A 76 2.92 -15.04 9.07
N TRP A 77 3.65 -14.17 9.75
CA TRP A 77 3.84 -12.78 9.36
C TRP A 77 4.51 -12.60 7.98
N ARG A 78 5.22 -13.59 7.44
CA ARG A 78 5.76 -13.49 6.07
C ARG A 78 4.66 -13.56 5.02
N GLN A 79 3.52 -14.19 5.32
CA GLN A 79 2.35 -14.24 4.46
C GLN A 79 1.43 -13.06 4.72
N LEU A 80 1.06 -12.85 5.99
CA LEU A 80 0.18 -11.75 6.38
C LEU A 80 0.81 -10.38 6.06
N GLY A 81 2.10 -10.21 6.33
CA GLY A 81 2.83 -8.98 6.04
C GLY A 81 2.94 -8.64 4.55
N LYS A 82 2.87 -9.63 3.64
CA LYS A 82 2.79 -9.37 2.20
C LYS A 82 1.43 -8.75 1.83
N ARG A 83 0.34 -9.24 2.43
CA ARG A 83 -1.02 -8.71 2.22
C ARG A 83 -1.13 -7.29 2.77
N VAL A 84 -0.66 -7.07 3.99
CA VAL A 84 -0.59 -5.75 4.63
C VAL A 84 0.25 -4.77 3.80
N GLY A 85 1.49 -5.14 3.45
CA GLY A 85 2.36 -4.26 2.65
C GLY A 85 1.79 -3.95 1.26
N THR A 86 1.02 -4.87 0.68
CA THR A 86 0.32 -4.62 -0.60
C THR A 86 -0.80 -3.61 -0.43
N ALA A 87 -1.59 -3.72 0.64
CA ALA A 87 -2.64 -2.75 0.95
C ALA A 87 -2.08 -1.34 1.22
N ILE A 88 -0.99 -1.22 1.99
CA ILE A 88 -0.30 0.06 2.24
C ILE A 88 0.22 0.68 0.94
N ARG A 89 0.85 -0.12 0.07
CA ARG A 89 1.32 0.37 -1.24
C ARG A 89 0.17 0.82 -2.13
N ALA A 90 -0.94 0.09 -2.16
CA ALA A 90 -2.10 0.44 -2.96
C ALA A 90 -2.78 1.72 -2.44
N PHE A 91 -2.77 1.97 -1.13
CA PHE A 91 -3.25 3.21 -0.53
C PHE A 91 -2.38 4.41 -0.93
N LEU A 92 -1.06 4.26 -0.87
CA LEU A 92 -0.11 5.35 -1.16
C LEU A 92 0.15 5.60 -2.65
N ASN A 93 -0.15 4.62 -3.50
CA ASN A 93 -0.06 4.74 -4.94
C ASN A 93 -1.32 4.14 -5.58
N PRO A 94 -2.47 4.84 -5.46
CA PRO A 94 -3.68 4.41 -6.14
C PRO A 94 -3.38 4.33 -7.64
N ALA A 95 -3.78 3.24 -8.29
CA ALA A 95 -3.70 3.18 -9.74
C ALA A 95 -4.53 4.34 -10.31
N PRO A 96 -4.11 4.94 -11.45
CA PRO A 96 -4.96 5.91 -12.13
C PRO A 96 -6.32 5.24 -12.40
N GLU A 97 -7.40 5.87 -11.96
CA GLU A 97 -8.77 5.43 -12.26
C GLU A 97 -8.87 5.22 -13.77
N ILE A 98 -8.98 3.96 -14.20
CA ILE A 98 -9.43 3.65 -15.55
C ILE A 98 -10.96 3.73 -15.44
N PRO A 99 -11.62 4.73 -16.04
CA PRO A 99 -13.07 4.83 -15.98
C PRO A 99 -13.69 3.51 -16.45
N GLU A 100 -14.60 2.98 -15.64
CA GLU A 100 -15.23 1.68 -15.82
C GLU A 100 -16.14 1.74 -17.07
N GLY A 101 -15.53 1.50 -18.23
CA GLY A 101 -16.18 1.58 -19.54
C GLY A 101 -15.34 0.97 -20.66
N GLU A 102 -14.03 0.77 -20.47
CA GLU A 102 -13.17 0.19 -21.51
C GLU A 102 -12.53 -1.11 -21.03
N ARG A 103 -13.37 -2.14 -20.88
CA ARG A 103 -12.93 -3.53 -20.74
C ARG A 103 -12.40 -3.99 -22.10
N LEU A 104 -11.17 -3.61 -22.43
CA LEU A 104 -10.52 -4.08 -23.65
C LEU A 104 -10.32 -5.60 -23.55
N PRO A 105 -10.69 -6.37 -24.59
CA PRO A 105 -10.50 -7.82 -24.61
C PRO A 105 -9.01 -8.20 -24.50
N PRO A 106 -8.69 -9.40 -23.98
CA PRO A 106 -7.36 -9.80 -23.50
C PRO A 106 -6.24 -9.89 -24.56
N GLU A 107 -6.50 -9.51 -25.80
CA GLU A 107 -5.57 -9.66 -26.92
C GLU A 107 -4.56 -8.50 -27.08
N HIS A 108 -4.63 -7.42 -26.28
CA HIS A 108 -3.79 -6.22 -26.48
C HIS A 108 -2.86 -5.83 -25.31
N VAL A 109 -2.60 -6.70 -24.34
CA VAL A 109 -1.66 -6.42 -23.21
C VAL A 109 -0.18 -6.39 -23.64
N ARG A 110 0.12 -6.46 -24.94
CA ARG A 110 1.46 -6.27 -25.49
C ARG A 110 1.48 -5.14 -26.52
N THR A 111 1.46 -3.88 -26.10
CA THR A 111 2.15 -2.73 -26.74
C THR A 111 1.84 -1.45 -25.95
N ARG A 112 2.56 -1.19 -24.86
CA ARG A 112 2.66 0.17 -24.28
C ARG A 112 4.01 0.44 -23.59
N VAL A 113 5.06 -0.28 -23.99
CA VAL A 113 6.43 -0.02 -23.49
C VAL A 113 7.25 0.83 -24.48
N GLN A 114 6.72 1.21 -25.64
CA GLN A 114 7.46 1.96 -26.66
C GLN A 114 6.86 3.35 -26.99
N GLN A 115 6.33 4.07 -26.01
CA GLN A 115 5.90 5.48 -26.21
C GLN A 115 6.45 6.48 -25.18
N VAL A 116 7.35 6.07 -24.27
CA VAL A 116 7.96 6.97 -23.27
C VAL A 116 9.42 7.31 -23.61
N LEU A 117 9.99 6.81 -24.71
CA LEU A 117 11.41 7.03 -25.04
C LEU A 117 11.70 8.02 -26.18
N ASP A 118 10.68 8.65 -26.80
CA ASP A 118 10.92 9.62 -27.89
C ASP A 118 10.66 11.10 -27.52
N GLU A 119 10.19 11.40 -26.30
CA GLU A 119 9.86 12.78 -25.88
C GLU A 119 10.95 13.47 -25.03
N MET A 120 12.20 12.96 -25.08
CA MET A 120 13.34 13.58 -24.38
C MET A 120 14.59 13.82 -25.26
N ILE A 121 14.46 13.92 -26.58
CA ILE A 121 15.53 14.52 -27.38
C ILE A 121 15.10 15.90 -27.89
N ASN A 122 15.57 16.87 -27.11
CA ASN A 122 15.57 18.30 -27.34
C ASN A 122 15.94 18.66 -28.80
N PRO A 123 15.33 19.72 -29.37
CA PRO A 123 15.50 20.14 -30.75
C PRO A 123 16.83 20.87 -30.95
N GLY A 124 17.34 20.81 -32.18
CA GLY A 124 18.32 21.77 -32.68
C GLY A 124 19.62 21.14 -33.17
N VAL A 125 19.66 20.77 -34.44
CA VAL A 125 20.81 21.03 -35.32
C VAL A 125 20.26 21.39 -36.70
N ALA A 126 20.81 22.47 -37.25
CA ALA A 126 20.55 23.04 -38.56
C ALA A 126 20.96 22.13 -39.73
#